data_AF-D7DUW9-F1
#
_entry.id   AF-D7DUW9-F1
#
_cell.length_a   1.000
_cell.length_b   1.000
_cell.length_c   1.000
_cell.angle_alpha   90.00
_cell.angle_beta   90.00
_cell.angle_gamma   90.00
#
_symmetry.space_group_name_H-M   'P 1'
#
loop_
_entity.id
_entity.type
_entity.pdbx_description
1 polymer ?
#
loop_
_entity_poly.entity_id
_entity_poly.type
_entity_poly.pdbx_seq_one_letter_code
_entity_poly.pdbx_strand_id
1 'polypeptide(L)'
;MIGIATKLSKFNYNMDKLINLNKLITKNFDMHVIDAEELQLTDENILNQLNKNSQLTIQCRRENAEDLLNLYSSYNFHICFVYGNKKYMDNSEKDRPKSSVLDILNKAKNLVNENKIWIGTEGLEDLLITTNCDIDLDNLIKYYVYGCKKSNDEYKKLYDKRTAVYIPFMKNIDKNLVNSMENYLKRRENYNGNWENYLLNITNDFENINKDLIDDYVHKNKENKDFSVIGYPINQDYSIENLNLFKRYFKN
;
A
#
# COMPACT_ATOMS: atom_id res chain seq x y z
N MET A 1 11.01 6.24 4.40
CA MET A 1 10.31 7.05 3.37
C MET A 1 8.88 7.35 3.82
N ILE A 2 8.30 8.48 3.41
CA ILE A 2 6.89 8.82 3.64
C ILE A 2 6.21 9.01 2.29
N GLY A 3 5.18 8.21 2.01
CA GLY A 3 4.39 8.29 0.78
C GLY A 3 2.90 8.47 1.05
N ILE A 4 2.14 8.74 -0.02
CA ILE A 4 0.69 8.85 0.02
C ILE A 4 0.08 7.91 -1.01
N ALA A 5 -0.92 7.14 -0.61
CA ALA A 5 -1.67 6.23 -1.46
C ALA A 5 -2.96 6.87 -1.98
N THR A 6 -3.34 6.49 -3.19
CA THR A 6 -4.57 6.94 -3.85
C THR A 6 -5.27 5.77 -4.54
N LYS A 7 -6.57 5.92 -4.78
CA LYS A 7 -7.42 4.96 -5.50
C LYS A 7 -8.12 5.72 -6.63
N LEU A 8 -8.09 5.21 -7.85
CA LEU A 8 -8.65 5.92 -9.02
C LEU A 8 -10.16 6.09 -8.93
N SER A 9 -10.87 5.11 -8.35
CA SER A 9 -12.32 5.17 -8.15
C SER A 9 -12.76 6.39 -7.34
N LYS A 10 -11.88 6.92 -6.49
CA LYS A 10 -12.18 8.03 -5.59
C LYS A 10 -12.43 9.34 -6.34
N PHE A 11 -11.74 9.55 -7.46
CA PHE A 11 -11.94 10.72 -8.32
C PHE A 11 -12.53 10.36 -9.68
N ASN A 12 -13.37 9.31 -9.70
CA ASN A 12 -14.10 8.83 -10.89
C ASN A 12 -13.18 8.60 -12.10
N TYR A 13 -11.97 8.06 -11.87
CA TYR A 13 -11.02 7.77 -12.93
C TYR A 13 -10.63 8.99 -13.79
N ASN A 14 -10.68 10.19 -13.21
CA ASN A 14 -10.21 11.41 -13.87
C ASN A 14 -8.67 11.46 -13.89
N MET A 15 -8.09 11.29 -15.09
CA MET A 15 -6.63 11.19 -15.26
C MET A 15 -5.90 12.52 -15.09
N ASP A 16 -6.51 13.65 -15.42
CA ASP A 16 -5.93 14.98 -15.16
C ASP A 16 -5.79 15.21 -13.65
N LYS A 17 -6.79 14.81 -12.87
CA LYS A 17 -6.71 14.83 -11.40
C LYS A 17 -5.60 13.92 -10.89
N LEU A 18 -5.44 12.72 -11.44
CA LEU A 18 -4.33 11.82 -11.09
C LEU A 18 -2.97 12.48 -11.33
N ILE A 19 -2.75 13.09 -12.50
CA ILE A 19 -1.49 13.74 -12.86
C ILE A 19 -1.21 14.92 -11.91
N ASN A 20 -2.20 15.77 -11.66
CA ASN A 20 -2.05 16.90 -10.75
C ASN A 20 -1.76 16.45 -9.32
N LEU A 21 -2.43 15.40 -8.86
CA LEU A 21 -2.20 14.80 -7.54
C LEU A 21 -0.82 14.15 -7.46
N ASN A 22 -0.36 13.48 -8.51
CA ASN A 22 0.98 12.91 -8.59
C ASN A 22 2.07 13.98 -8.45
N LYS A 23 1.92 15.11 -9.14
CA LYS A 23 2.82 16.28 -9.00
C LYS A 23 2.79 16.85 -7.58
N LEU A 24 1.60 17.00 -6.99
CA LEU A 24 1.46 17.51 -5.62
C LEU A 24 2.13 16.58 -4.60
N ILE A 25 1.85 15.28 -4.67
CA ILE A 25 2.39 14.28 -3.74
C ILE A 25 3.89 14.19 -3.90
N THR A 26 4.41 13.97 -5.11
CA THR A 26 5.86 13.79 -5.32
C THR A 26 6.70 15.05 -5.08
N LYS A 27 6.08 16.23 -5.05
CA LYS A 27 6.72 17.47 -4.59
C LYS A 27 6.89 17.53 -3.06
N ASN A 28 6.03 16.84 -2.31
CA ASN A 28 5.95 16.98 -0.85
C ASN A 28 6.23 15.67 -0.08
N PHE A 29 6.26 14.54 -0.76
CA PHE A 29 6.41 13.18 -0.23
C PHE A 29 7.39 12.40 -1.09
N ASP A 30 7.96 11.34 -0.53
CA ASP A 30 8.97 10.54 -1.20
C ASP A 30 8.38 9.70 -2.33
N MET A 31 7.09 9.32 -2.20
CA MET A 31 6.41 8.36 -3.07
C MET A 31 4.92 8.64 -3.20
N HIS A 32 4.38 8.35 -4.38
CA HIS A 32 2.94 8.28 -4.64
C HIS A 32 2.55 6.85 -4.96
N VAL A 33 1.76 6.21 -4.09
CA VAL A 33 1.23 4.87 -4.34
C VAL A 33 -0.12 4.98 -5.04
N ILE A 34 -0.28 4.27 -6.15
CA ILE A 34 -1.55 4.15 -6.87
C ILE A 34 -2.02 2.70 -6.67
N ASP A 35 -3.07 2.55 -5.85
CA ASP A 35 -3.64 1.25 -5.52
C ASP A 35 -4.39 0.69 -6.74
N ALA A 36 -4.30 -0.62 -6.92
CA ALA A 36 -5.05 -1.34 -7.94
C ALA A 36 -6.50 -1.58 -7.50
N GLU A 37 -7.45 -1.41 -8.42
CA GLU A 37 -8.87 -1.68 -8.20
C GLU A 37 -9.40 -2.58 -9.32
N GLU A 38 -10.61 -2.33 -9.80
CA GLU A 38 -11.19 -3.05 -10.94
C GLU A 38 -10.52 -2.61 -12.25
N LEU A 39 -10.57 -1.31 -12.54
CA LEU A 39 -9.91 -0.72 -13.71
C LEU A 39 -8.43 -0.48 -13.43
N GLN A 40 -7.58 -1.04 -14.29
CA GLN A 40 -6.13 -0.89 -14.21
C GLN A 40 -5.67 0.34 -15.00
N LEU A 41 -4.59 0.99 -14.55
CA LEU A 41 -4.02 2.12 -15.26
C LEU A 41 -3.12 1.61 -16.39
N THR A 42 -3.59 1.64 -17.64
CA THR A 42 -2.83 1.15 -18.80
C THR A 42 -2.58 2.22 -19.86
N ASP A 43 -3.09 3.44 -19.68
CA ASP A 43 -2.89 4.53 -20.63
C ASP A 43 -1.44 5.04 -20.57
N GLU A 44 -0.67 4.72 -21.61
CA GLU A 44 0.73 5.09 -21.74
C GLU A 44 0.96 6.60 -21.73
N ASN A 45 0.03 7.42 -22.22
CA ASN A 45 0.15 8.87 -22.15
C ASN A 45 0.11 9.37 -20.71
N ILE A 46 -0.67 8.69 -19.85
CA ILE A 46 -0.74 9.00 -18.42
C ILE A 46 0.50 8.45 -17.71
N LEU A 47 0.89 7.21 -17.98
CA LEU A 47 2.09 6.59 -17.40
C LEU A 47 3.35 7.42 -17.66
N ASN A 48 3.55 7.92 -18.90
CA ASN A 48 4.67 8.80 -19.25
C ASN A 48 4.73 10.11 -18.44
N GLN A 49 3.61 10.55 -17.88
CA GLN A 49 3.51 11.79 -17.10
C GLN A 49 3.66 11.58 -15.59
N LEU A 50 3.60 10.34 -15.11
CA LEU A 50 3.77 10.04 -13.69
C LEU A 50 5.25 10.16 -13.28
N ASN A 51 5.49 10.64 -12.06
CA ASN A 51 6.83 10.66 -11.49
C ASN A 51 7.38 9.23 -11.31
N LYS A 52 8.67 9.01 -11.57
CA LYS A 52 9.34 7.70 -11.38
C LYS A 52 9.28 7.15 -9.95
N ASN A 53 9.10 8.01 -8.95
CA ASN A 53 8.88 7.61 -7.56
C ASN A 53 7.42 7.20 -7.29
N SER A 54 6.62 6.95 -8.33
CA SER A 54 5.31 6.34 -8.19
C SER A 54 5.46 4.84 -7.97
N GLN A 55 4.54 4.28 -7.20
CA GLN A 55 4.35 2.85 -7.06
C GLN A 55 3.02 2.45 -7.69
N LEU A 56 3.06 1.51 -8.62
CA LEU A 56 1.86 0.90 -9.19
C LEU A 56 1.65 -0.48 -8.57
N THR A 57 0.40 -0.83 -8.32
CA THR A 57 0.04 -2.12 -7.72
C THR A 57 -0.40 -3.10 -8.80
N ILE A 58 0.05 -4.35 -8.73
CA ILE A 58 -0.39 -5.46 -9.58
C ILE A 58 -1.09 -6.49 -8.71
N GLN A 59 -2.34 -6.80 -9.06
CA GLN A 59 -3.08 -7.91 -8.47
C GLN A 59 -2.73 -9.20 -9.23
N CYS A 60 -1.90 -10.06 -8.65
CA CYS A 60 -1.27 -11.17 -9.36
C CYS A 60 -2.26 -12.22 -9.90
N ARG A 61 -3.47 -12.29 -9.34
CA ARG A 61 -4.49 -13.24 -9.83
C ARG A 61 -5.27 -12.73 -11.04
N ARG A 62 -5.10 -11.46 -11.43
CA ARG A 62 -5.78 -10.90 -12.60
C ARG A 62 -5.28 -11.54 -13.88
N GLU A 63 -6.17 -11.77 -14.84
CA GLU A 63 -5.79 -12.42 -16.10
C GLU A 63 -4.64 -11.71 -16.81
N ASN A 64 -4.70 -10.37 -16.81
CA ASN A 64 -3.73 -9.46 -17.43
C ASN A 64 -2.52 -9.09 -16.54
N ALA A 65 -2.31 -9.74 -15.39
CA ALA A 65 -1.25 -9.35 -14.46
C ALA A 65 0.16 -9.38 -15.08
N GLU A 66 0.42 -10.32 -15.98
CA GLU A 66 1.68 -10.40 -16.72
C GLU A 66 1.86 -9.23 -17.70
N ASP A 67 0.80 -8.84 -18.40
CA ASP A 67 0.83 -7.69 -19.31
C ASP A 67 1.08 -6.38 -18.55
N LEU A 68 0.44 -6.22 -17.38
CA LEU A 68 0.69 -5.09 -16.50
C LEU A 68 2.14 -5.06 -15.99
N LEU A 69 2.72 -6.21 -15.67
CA LEU A 69 4.13 -6.29 -15.27
C LEU A 69 5.04 -5.82 -16.40
N ASN A 70 4.84 -6.34 -17.62
CA ASN A 70 5.63 -5.94 -18.78
C ASN A 70 5.48 -4.42 -19.03
N LEU A 71 4.25 -3.91 -18.98
CA LEU A 71 3.97 -2.49 -19.15
C LEU A 71 4.64 -1.64 -18.07
N TYR A 72 4.40 -1.91 -16.78
CA TYR A 72 4.89 -1.06 -15.69
C TYR A 72 6.40 -1.10 -15.53
N SER A 73 7.03 -2.25 -15.85
CA SER A 73 8.49 -2.39 -15.77
C SER A 73 9.23 -1.48 -16.77
N SER A 74 8.62 -1.10 -17.89
CA SER A 74 9.25 -0.22 -18.88
C SER A 74 9.36 1.25 -18.44
N TYR A 75 8.60 1.67 -17.42
CA TYR A 75 8.55 3.05 -16.92
C TYR A 75 9.39 3.28 -15.65
N ASN A 76 10.13 2.27 -15.19
CA ASN A 76 11.00 2.37 -14.00
C ASN A 76 10.26 2.78 -12.72
N PHE A 77 8.99 2.40 -12.57
CA PHE A 77 8.21 2.59 -11.35
C PHE A 77 8.61 1.61 -10.25
N HIS A 78 8.20 1.92 -9.02
CA HIS A 78 8.07 0.89 -8.00
C HIS A 78 6.85 0.03 -8.32
N ILE A 79 6.93 -1.28 -8.10
CA ILE A 79 5.82 -2.21 -8.39
C ILE A 79 5.50 -2.99 -7.13
N CYS A 80 4.26 -2.86 -6.67
CA CYS A 80 3.73 -3.62 -5.54
C CYS A 80 2.90 -4.79 -6.03
N PHE A 81 3.31 -5.99 -5.69
CA PHE A 81 2.56 -7.20 -5.97
C PHE A 81 1.66 -7.53 -4.78
N VAL A 82 0.38 -7.71 -5.03
CA VAL A 82 -0.58 -8.22 -4.05
C VAL A 82 -1.22 -9.49 -4.62
N TYR A 83 -1.74 -10.35 -3.74
CA TYR A 83 -2.52 -11.50 -4.19
C TYR A 83 -3.77 -11.03 -4.97
N GLY A 84 -4.42 -9.99 -4.45
CA GLY A 84 -5.50 -9.29 -5.11
C GLY A 84 -6.87 -9.60 -4.51
N ASN A 85 -7.77 -8.63 -4.64
CA ASN A 85 -9.03 -8.64 -3.93
C ASN A 85 -10.11 -9.33 -4.75
N LYS A 86 -10.69 -10.42 -4.21
CA LYS A 86 -11.75 -11.20 -4.88
C LYS A 86 -12.94 -10.36 -5.34
N LYS A 87 -13.20 -9.20 -4.72
CA LYS A 87 -14.31 -8.32 -5.13
C LYS A 87 -14.10 -7.67 -6.50
N TYR A 88 -12.85 -7.56 -6.96
CA TYR A 88 -12.51 -6.99 -8.25
C TYR A 88 -12.36 -8.07 -9.34
N MET A 89 -12.52 -9.34 -8.97
CA MET A 89 -12.20 -10.48 -9.82
C MET A 89 -13.45 -11.22 -10.30
N ASP A 90 -13.36 -11.80 -11.49
CA ASP A 90 -14.33 -12.79 -11.96
C ASP A 90 -14.10 -14.17 -11.30
N ASN A 91 -14.83 -15.18 -11.75
CA ASN A 91 -14.70 -16.53 -11.17
C ASN A 91 -13.42 -17.25 -11.62
N SER A 92 -12.95 -17.07 -12.86
CA SER A 92 -11.70 -17.69 -13.33
C SER A 92 -10.50 -17.13 -12.55
N GLU A 93 -10.46 -15.82 -12.34
CA GLU A 93 -9.44 -15.14 -11.54
C GLU A 93 -9.50 -15.55 -10.06
N LYS A 94 -10.72 -15.72 -9.51
CA LYS A 94 -10.92 -16.17 -8.11
C LYS A 94 -10.48 -17.59 -7.84
N ASP A 95 -10.31 -18.42 -8.87
CA ASP A 95 -9.88 -19.82 -8.76
C ASP A 95 -8.48 -20.06 -9.34
N ARG A 96 -7.84 -19.01 -9.87
CA ARG A 96 -6.50 -19.10 -10.46
C ARG A 96 -5.49 -19.70 -9.49
N PRO A 97 -4.67 -20.69 -9.93
CA PRO A 97 -3.78 -21.43 -9.05
C PRO A 97 -2.66 -20.55 -8.50
N LYS A 98 -2.22 -20.86 -7.28
CA LYS A 98 -1.12 -20.17 -6.60
C LYS A 98 0.19 -20.15 -7.41
N SER A 99 0.45 -21.17 -8.23
CA SER A 99 1.62 -21.23 -9.12
C SER A 99 1.67 -20.05 -10.10
N SER A 100 0.52 -19.64 -10.66
CA SER A 100 0.47 -18.49 -11.59
C SER A 100 0.93 -17.18 -10.93
N VAL A 101 0.69 -17.02 -9.63
CA VAL A 101 1.16 -15.86 -8.87
C VAL A 101 2.69 -15.90 -8.70
N LEU A 102 3.25 -17.09 -8.45
CA LEU A 102 4.70 -17.28 -8.36
C LEU A 102 5.40 -17.02 -9.70
N ASP A 103 4.77 -17.42 -10.81
CA ASP A 103 5.31 -17.19 -12.16
C ASP A 103 5.47 -15.70 -12.45
N ILE A 104 4.46 -14.89 -12.10
CA ILE A 104 4.50 -13.42 -12.24
C ILE A 104 5.64 -12.84 -11.40
N LEU A 105 5.78 -13.27 -10.14
CA LEU A 105 6.83 -12.78 -9.25
C LEU A 105 8.23 -13.19 -9.71
N ASN A 106 8.40 -14.42 -10.20
CA ASN A 106 9.66 -14.88 -10.79
C ASN A 106 10.02 -14.08 -12.04
N LYS A 107 9.04 -13.76 -12.88
CA LYS A 107 9.24 -12.90 -14.04
C LYS A 107 9.67 -11.49 -13.63
N ALA A 108 9.08 -10.94 -12.56
CA ALA A 108 9.41 -9.61 -12.06
C ALA A 108 10.89 -9.46 -11.67
N LYS A 109 11.54 -10.51 -11.16
CA LYS A 109 12.97 -10.52 -10.83
C LYS A 109 13.87 -10.14 -12.01
N ASN A 110 13.47 -10.50 -13.22
CA ASN A 110 14.24 -10.27 -14.43
C ASN A 110 13.91 -8.93 -15.10
N LEU A 111 12.78 -8.31 -14.73
CA LEU A 111 12.26 -7.10 -15.38
C LEU A 111 12.36 -5.85 -14.51
N VAL A 112 12.39 -6.00 -13.19
CA VAL A 112 12.27 -4.91 -12.22
C VAL A 112 13.47 -4.96 -11.29
N ASN A 113 14.08 -3.80 -11.02
CA ASN A 113 15.12 -3.71 -10.01
C ASN A 113 14.58 -4.19 -8.66
N GLU A 114 15.29 -5.08 -7.98
CA GLU A 114 14.89 -5.67 -6.70
C GLU A 114 14.49 -4.61 -5.66
N ASN A 115 15.18 -3.45 -5.64
CA ASN A 115 14.89 -2.39 -4.69
C ASN A 115 13.56 -1.67 -4.93
N LYS A 116 12.93 -1.93 -6.08
CA LYS A 116 11.63 -1.41 -6.53
C LYS A 116 10.49 -2.42 -6.47
N ILE A 117 10.77 -3.66 -6.07
CA ILE A 117 9.74 -4.69 -5.87
C ILE A 117 9.20 -4.60 -4.44
N TRP A 118 7.90 -4.41 -4.33
CA TRP A 118 7.16 -4.40 -3.07
C TRP A 118 6.21 -5.60 -3.05
N ILE A 119 6.08 -6.23 -1.90
CA ILE A 119 5.14 -7.34 -1.68
C ILE A 119 4.11 -6.86 -0.66
N GLY A 120 2.87 -6.75 -1.11
CA GLY A 120 1.77 -6.35 -0.25
C GLY A 120 1.12 -7.49 0.50
N THR A 121 0.53 -7.13 1.65
CA THR A 121 -0.34 -8.02 2.43
C THR A 121 -1.61 -8.38 1.65
N GLU A 122 -2.36 -9.37 2.17
CA GLU A 122 -3.45 -10.15 1.51
C GLU A 122 -3.03 -11.58 1.08
N GLY A 123 -2.21 -12.28 1.88
CA GLY A 123 -1.93 -13.72 1.69
C GLY A 123 -0.79 -14.06 0.73
N LEU A 124 -0.14 -13.05 0.14
CA LEU A 124 1.06 -13.24 -0.69
C LEU A 124 2.29 -13.58 0.16
N GLU A 125 2.43 -12.97 1.35
CA GLU A 125 3.49 -13.33 2.32
C GLU A 125 3.43 -14.82 2.66
N ASP A 126 2.24 -15.34 3.01
CA ASP A 126 2.02 -16.75 3.36
C ASP A 126 2.35 -17.68 2.20
N LEU A 127 2.00 -17.25 0.97
CA LEU A 127 2.33 -18.01 -0.23
C LEU A 127 3.85 -18.13 -0.38
N LEU A 128 4.58 -17.03 -0.27
CA LEU A 128 6.04 -17.01 -0.42
C LEU A 128 6.75 -17.88 0.62
N ILE A 129 6.29 -17.85 1.88
CA ILE A 129 6.83 -18.67 2.97
C ILE A 129 6.59 -20.16 2.68
N THR A 130 5.34 -20.52 2.35
CA THR A 130 4.93 -21.92 2.21
C THR A 130 5.48 -22.60 0.96
N THR A 131 5.84 -21.85 -0.08
CA THR A 131 6.34 -22.41 -1.33
C THR A 131 7.86 -22.37 -1.47
N ASN A 132 8.57 -21.87 -0.45
CA ASN A 132 10.03 -21.72 -0.45
C ASN A 132 10.51 -21.02 -1.74
N CYS A 133 9.86 -19.92 -2.09
CA CYS A 133 10.15 -19.22 -3.34
C CYS A 133 11.57 -18.64 -3.30
N ASP A 134 12.37 -18.87 -4.35
CA ASP A 134 13.75 -18.34 -4.50
C ASP A 134 13.81 -16.81 -4.70
N ILE A 135 12.82 -16.05 -4.22
CA ILE A 135 12.94 -14.59 -4.16
C ILE A 135 13.70 -14.29 -2.88
N ASP A 136 14.75 -13.48 -2.97
CA ASP A 136 15.39 -12.97 -1.77
C ASP A 136 14.40 -12.05 -1.03
N LEU A 137 13.73 -12.62 -0.04
CA LEU A 137 12.74 -11.94 0.77
C LEU A 137 13.34 -10.79 1.58
N ASP A 138 14.66 -10.72 1.71
CA ASP A 138 15.36 -9.64 2.39
C ASP A 138 15.42 -8.35 1.55
N ASN A 139 15.34 -8.47 0.22
CA ASN A 139 15.39 -7.33 -0.70
C ASN A 139 14.01 -6.75 -1.01
N LEU A 140 12.92 -7.42 -0.61
CA LEU A 140 11.54 -7.00 -0.86
C LEU A 140 11.02 -6.05 0.21
N ILE A 141 10.31 -4.99 -0.18
CA ILE A 141 9.59 -4.13 0.78
C ILE A 141 8.24 -4.77 1.11
N LYS A 142 8.02 -5.11 2.38
CA LYS A 142 6.79 -5.78 2.85
C LYS A 142 5.76 -4.77 3.36
N TYR A 143 4.57 -4.76 2.78
CA TYR A 143 3.53 -3.74 3.01
C TYR A 143 2.42 -4.23 3.95
N TYR A 144 2.30 -3.68 5.16
CA TYR A 144 1.27 -4.08 6.13
C TYR A 144 0.28 -2.98 6.43
N VAL A 145 -0.93 -3.36 6.86
CA VAL A 145 -1.96 -2.40 7.26
C VAL A 145 -1.88 -2.10 8.75
N TYR A 146 -1.93 -0.82 9.10
CA TYR A 146 -2.01 -0.33 10.48
C TYR A 146 -3.12 -1.03 11.28
N GLY A 147 -2.79 -1.44 12.52
CA GLY A 147 -3.70 -2.17 13.41
C GLY A 147 -3.82 -3.67 13.19
N CYS A 148 -3.26 -4.21 12.11
CA CYS A 148 -3.27 -5.64 11.86
C CYS A 148 -2.10 -6.30 12.61
N LYS A 149 -2.39 -7.00 13.71
CA LYS A 149 -1.42 -7.86 14.40
C LYS A 149 -0.92 -8.94 13.44
N LYS A 150 0.36 -9.28 13.56
CA LYS A 150 0.95 -10.44 12.92
C LYS A 150 1.24 -11.47 14.01
N SER A 151 0.35 -12.45 14.18
CA SER A 151 0.53 -13.54 15.13
C SER A 151 1.31 -14.68 14.45
N ASN A 152 2.64 -14.61 14.46
CA ASN A 152 3.54 -15.76 14.62
C ASN A 152 5.01 -15.31 14.57
N ASP A 153 5.90 -16.04 15.27
CA ASP A 153 7.33 -15.73 15.35
C ASP A 153 8.09 -15.96 14.02
N GLU A 154 7.54 -16.76 13.10
CA GLU A 154 8.08 -16.92 11.73
C GLU A 154 7.96 -15.63 10.91
N TYR A 155 6.87 -14.90 11.11
CA TYR A 155 6.66 -13.61 10.49
C TYR A 155 7.68 -12.58 10.99
N LYS A 156 8.03 -12.59 12.29
CA LYS A 156 9.04 -11.67 12.85
C LYS A 156 10.40 -11.76 12.13
N LYS A 157 10.85 -12.96 11.77
CA LYS A 157 12.12 -13.16 11.03
C LYS A 157 12.12 -12.50 9.64
N LEU A 158 10.95 -12.26 9.05
CA LEU A 158 10.81 -11.58 7.77
C LEU A 158 10.80 -10.05 7.90
N TYR A 159 10.80 -9.48 9.10
CA TYR A 159 10.53 -8.05 9.33
C TYR A 159 11.76 -7.19 9.64
N ASP A 160 12.95 -7.78 9.68
CA ASP A 160 14.12 -7.06 10.20
C ASP A 160 14.81 -6.13 9.19
N LYS A 161 14.40 -6.11 7.91
CA LYS A 161 15.11 -5.35 6.87
C LYS A 161 14.26 -4.27 6.20
N ARG A 162 13.37 -4.57 5.25
CA ARG A 162 12.63 -3.53 4.50
C ARG A 162 11.11 -3.63 4.69
N THR A 163 10.50 -2.63 5.32
CA THR A 163 9.07 -2.71 5.69
C THR A 163 8.35 -1.41 5.41
N ALA A 164 7.06 -1.51 5.06
CA ALA A 164 6.19 -0.37 4.85
C ALA A 164 4.85 -0.55 5.58
N VAL A 165 4.37 0.49 6.25
CA VAL A 165 3.04 0.53 6.86
C VAL A 165 2.08 1.36 6.03
N TYR A 166 0.89 0.81 5.76
CA TYR A 166 -0.25 1.50 5.20
C TYR A 166 -1.16 2.00 6.31
N ILE A 167 -1.34 3.30 6.39
CA ILE A 167 -2.08 3.97 7.45
C ILE A 167 -3.27 4.72 6.82
N PRO A 168 -4.49 4.16 6.87
CA PRO A 168 -5.68 4.95 6.62
C PRO A 168 -5.77 6.05 7.67
N PHE A 169 -5.90 7.30 7.25
CA PHE A 169 -5.94 8.43 8.17
C PHE A 169 -6.99 9.44 7.76
N MET A 170 -7.46 10.21 8.75
CA MET A 170 -8.31 11.37 8.52
C MET A 170 -8.28 12.31 9.72
N LYS A 171 -8.54 13.59 9.46
CA LYS A 171 -8.77 14.58 10.50
C LYS A 171 -10.17 14.44 11.09
N ASN A 172 -10.25 14.40 12.42
CA ASN A 172 -11.49 14.36 13.20
C ASN A 172 -12.43 13.23 12.76
N ILE A 173 -12.02 11.98 12.95
CA ILE A 173 -12.85 10.81 12.66
C ILE A 173 -14.11 10.83 13.52
N ASP A 174 -15.27 10.84 12.87
CA ASP A 174 -16.60 10.80 13.50
C ASP A 174 -17.33 9.47 13.23
N LYS A 175 -18.48 9.28 13.87
CA LYS A 175 -19.29 8.06 13.72
C LYS A 175 -19.76 7.83 12.28
N ASN A 176 -20.04 8.89 11.53
CA ASN A 176 -20.52 8.78 10.15
C ASN A 176 -19.41 8.24 9.24
N LEU A 177 -18.19 8.74 9.42
CA LEU A 177 -17.01 8.25 8.70
C LEU A 177 -16.73 6.79 9.04
N VAL A 178 -16.78 6.42 10.34
CA VAL A 178 -16.59 5.03 10.77
C VAL A 178 -17.62 4.11 10.10
N ASN A 179 -18.89 4.51 10.06
CA ASN A 179 -19.94 3.77 9.35
C ASN A 179 -19.63 3.62 7.84
N SER A 180 -19.15 4.69 7.19
CA SER A 180 -18.77 4.62 5.77
C SER A 180 -17.59 3.67 5.51
N MET A 181 -16.75 3.46 6.52
CA MET A 181 -15.59 2.57 6.49
C MET A 181 -15.89 1.16 7.00
N GLU A 182 -17.15 0.82 7.31
CA GLU A 182 -17.50 -0.45 7.94
C GLU A 182 -17.06 -1.67 7.11
N ASN A 183 -17.25 -1.63 5.78
CA ASN A 183 -16.79 -2.69 4.89
C ASN A 183 -15.27 -2.85 4.89
N TYR A 184 -14.52 -1.76 5.12
CA TYR A 184 -13.06 -1.81 5.29
C TYR A 184 -12.67 -2.42 6.64
N LEU A 185 -13.33 -1.99 7.71
CA LEU A 185 -13.04 -2.41 9.08
C LEU A 185 -13.45 -3.86 9.35
N LYS A 186 -14.59 -4.33 8.82
CA LYS A 186 -15.06 -5.72 8.92
C LYS A 186 -14.12 -6.76 8.31
N ARG A 187 -13.15 -6.35 7.48
CA ARG A 187 -12.11 -7.24 6.95
C ARG A 187 -10.95 -7.46 7.91
N ARG A 188 -10.99 -6.87 9.11
CA ARG A 188 -9.94 -7.00 10.13
C ARG A 188 -10.36 -8.04 11.15
N GLU A 189 -9.49 -9.01 11.40
CA GLU A 189 -9.76 -10.21 12.20
C GLU A 189 -10.31 -9.91 13.61
N ASN A 190 -9.87 -8.79 14.22
CA ASN A 190 -10.24 -8.39 15.58
C ASN A 190 -11.06 -7.10 15.63
N TYR A 191 -11.79 -6.77 14.56
CA TYR A 191 -12.66 -5.60 14.55
C TYR A 191 -14.01 -5.90 15.20
N ASN A 192 -14.26 -5.28 16.35
CA ASN A 192 -15.50 -5.35 17.11
C ASN A 192 -16.04 -3.95 17.48
N GLY A 193 -15.76 -2.95 16.65
CA GLY A 193 -16.11 -1.54 16.86
C GLY A 193 -14.94 -0.66 17.31
N ASN A 194 -13.80 -1.26 17.61
CA ASN A 194 -12.50 -0.65 17.93
C ASN A 194 -11.79 -0.07 16.68
N TRP A 195 -12.41 0.89 16.00
CA TRP A 195 -11.90 1.47 14.75
C TRP A 195 -10.57 2.22 14.94
N GLU A 196 -10.30 2.75 16.14
CA GLU A 196 -9.12 3.52 16.50
C GLU A 196 -7.83 2.71 16.33
N ASN A 197 -7.94 1.38 16.39
CA ASN A 197 -6.81 0.48 16.14
C ASN A 197 -6.42 0.44 14.66
N TYR A 198 -7.34 0.76 13.73
CA TYR A 198 -7.16 0.53 12.29
C TYR A 198 -7.15 1.81 11.46
N LEU A 199 -7.62 2.93 12.01
CA LEU A 199 -7.65 4.25 11.37
C LEU A 199 -6.92 5.26 12.25
N LEU A 200 -6.05 6.05 11.65
CA LEU A 200 -5.36 7.13 12.34
C LEU A 200 -6.20 8.41 12.32
N ASN A 201 -6.68 8.83 13.48
CA ASN A 201 -7.28 10.14 13.65
C ASN A 201 -6.18 11.19 13.84
N ILE A 202 -5.92 12.00 12.81
CA ILE A 202 -4.95 13.09 12.89
C ILE A 202 -5.62 14.35 13.44
N THR A 203 -5.02 14.97 14.46
CA THR A 203 -5.50 16.23 15.05
C THR A 203 -4.46 17.33 14.85
N ASN A 204 -4.90 18.58 14.97
CA ASN A 204 -3.99 19.73 15.04
C ASN A 204 -3.23 19.81 16.38
N ASP A 205 -3.73 19.11 17.40
CA ASP A 205 -3.19 19.09 18.76
C ASP A 205 -2.24 17.89 18.92
N PHE A 206 -0.95 18.15 18.74
CA PHE A 206 0.10 17.13 18.81
C PHE A 206 0.36 16.60 20.23
N GLU A 207 -0.21 17.23 21.27
CA GLU A 207 -0.02 16.80 22.65
C GLU A 207 -0.88 15.58 23.01
N ASN A 208 -2.03 15.43 22.36
CA ASN A 208 -2.99 14.33 22.57
C ASN A 208 -2.85 13.18 21.55
N ILE A 209 -1.70 13.08 20.89
CA ILE A 209 -1.41 11.95 20.00
C ILE A 209 -1.46 10.68 20.86
N ASN A 210 -2.20 9.68 20.38
CA ASN A 210 -2.13 8.33 20.92
C ASN A 210 -0.76 7.73 20.56
N LYS A 211 0.27 8.22 21.27
CA LYS A 211 1.69 7.98 21.03
C LYS A 211 1.99 6.49 21.13
N ASP A 212 1.28 5.75 21.99
CA ASP A 212 1.53 4.33 22.20
C ASP A 212 1.42 3.49 20.91
N LEU A 213 0.51 3.82 19.99
CA LEU A 213 0.32 3.10 18.73
C LEU A 213 1.29 3.51 17.62
N ILE A 214 1.69 4.78 17.57
CA ILE A 214 2.68 5.30 16.62
C ILE A 214 4.10 4.99 17.09
N ASP A 215 4.36 5.02 18.39
CA ASP A 215 5.68 4.79 18.98
C ASP A 215 6.05 3.31 18.88
N ASP A 216 5.11 2.38 19.12
CA ASP A 216 5.38 0.95 18.98
C ASP A 216 5.67 0.53 17.54
N TYR A 217 5.04 1.15 16.54
CA TYR A 217 5.22 0.77 15.14
C TYR A 217 6.27 1.60 14.40
N VAL A 218 6.36 2.89 14.70
CA VAL A 218 7.25 3.83 13.98
C VAL A 218 8.50 4.12 14.80
N HIS A 219 8.40 4.36 16.11
CA HIS A 219 9.59 4.71 16.91
C HIS A 219 10.50 3.50 17.16
N LYS A 220 9.95 2.30 17.39
CA LYS A 220 10.77 1.06 17.45
C LYS A 220 11.48 0.74 16.13
N ASN A 221 10.98 1.26 15.00
CA ASN A 221 11.56 1.06 13.67
C ASN A 221 12.28 2.32 13.15
N LYS A 222 12.44 3.39 13.94
CA LYS A 222 13.16 4.61 13.52
C LYS A 222 14.62 4.35 13.18
N GLU A 223 15.23 3.35 13.81
CA GLU A 223 16.60 2.93 13.52
C GLU A 223 16.70 2.11 12.22
N ASN A 224 15.57 1.59 11.73
CA ASN A 224 15.50 0.91 10.45
C ASN A 224 15.37 1.95 9.31
N LYS A 225 16.49 2.20 8.62
CA LYS A 225 16.57 3.14 7.49
C LYS A 225 15.70 2.75 6.30
N ASP A 226 15.27 1.50 6.22
CA ASP A 226 14.41 0.96 5.15
C ASP A 226 12.93 0.90 5.56
N PHE A 227 12.56 1.56 6.67
CA PHE A 227 11.18 1.71 7.07
C PHE A 227 10.44 2.78 6.26
N SER A 228 9.23 2.44 5.81
CA SER A 228 8.37 3.32 5.02
C SER A 228 6.98 3.47 5.64
N VAL A 229 6.41 4.67 5.51
CA VAL A 229 5.07 4.99 5.99
C VAL A 229 4.25 5.51 4.80
N ILE A 230 3.17 4.82 4.46
CA ILE A 230 2.25 5.22 3.39
C ILE A 230 0.91 5.61 3.98
N GLY A 231 0.57 6.90 3.87
CA GLY A 231 -0.72 7.43 4.31
C GLY A 231 -1.79 7.24 3.25
N TYR A 232 -3.00 6.85 3.66
CA TYR A 232 -4.18 6.84 2.81
C TYR A 232 -5.28 7.76 3.38
N PRO A 233 -5.51 8.94 2.79
CA PRO A 233 -6.54 9.87 3.26
C PRO A 233 -7.95 9.34 2.94
N ILE A 234 -8.72 9.01 3.98
CA ILE A 234 -10.00 8.27 3.85
C ILE A 234 -11.05 9.05 3.05
N ASN A 235 -11.23 10.34 3.36
CA ASN A 235 -12.19 11.23 2.67
C ASN A 235 -11.64 11.81 1.37
N GLN A 236 -10.46 11.39 0.91
CA GLN A 236 -9.84 11.93 -0.30
C GLN A 236 -9.51 13.42 -0.20
N ASP A 237 -9.41 13.97 1.01
CA ASP A 237 -8.92 15.32 1.18
C ASP A 237 -7.40 15.32 1.04
N TYR A 238 -6.98 15.38 -0.22
CA TYR A 238 -5.59 15.53 -0.63
C TYR A 238 -5.11 16.98 -0.56
N SER A 239 -5.80 17.86 0.18
CA SER A 239 -5.27 19.19 0.44
C SER A 239 -3.90 19.10 1.09
N ILE A 240 -3.01 19.99 0.69
CA ILE A 240 -1.64 19.98 1.20
C ILE A 240 -1.59 20.19 2.72
N GLU A 241 -2.58 20.88 3.30
CA GLU A 241 -2.72 21.03 4.75
C GLU A 241 -2.89 19.67 5.43
N ASN A 242 -3.87 18.87 5.01
CA ASN A 242 -4.11 17.54 5.59
C ASN A 242 -2.97 16.57 5.36
N LEU A 243 -2.40 16.56 4.14
CA LEU A 243 -1.24 15.72 3.86
C LEU A 243 -0.05 16.13 4.75
N ASN A 244 0.18 17.43 4.96
CA ASN A 244 1.24 17.90 5.85
C ASN A 244 0.99 17.56 7.32
N LEU A 245 -0.26 17.54 7.78
CA LEU A 245 -0.59 17.05 9.12
C LEU A 245 -0.16 15.59 9.27
N PHE A 246 -0.50 14.71 8.32
CA PHE A 246 -0.01 13.34 8.31
C PHE A 246 1.52 13.28 8.34
N LYS A 247 2.20 14.03 7.47
CA LYS A 247 3.67 14.05 7.41
C LYS A 247 4.31 14.41 8.76
N ARG A 248 3.76 15.39 9.48
CA ARG A 248 4.28 15.83 10.78
C ARG A 248 4.24 14.74 11.86
N TYR A 249 3.30 13.80 11.80
CA TYR A 249 3.22 12.69 12.74
C TYR A 249 4.39 11.70 12.60
N PHE A 250 5.09 11.69 11.46
CA PHE A 250 6.13 10.69 11.14
C PHE A 250 7.50 11.29 10.81
N LYS A 251 7.65 12.62 10.89
CA LYS A 251 8.92 13.33 10.58
C LYS A 251 9.72 13.72 11.83
N ASN A 252 9.16 13.55 13.02
CA ASN A 252 9.82 13.78 14.31
C ASN A 252 10.38 12.46 14.83
#